data_AF-A0A0A9CYY0-F1
#
_entry.id   AF-A0A0A9CYY0-F1
#
_cell.length_a   1.000
_cell.length_b   1.000
_cell.length_c   1.000
_cell.angle_alpha   90.00
_cell.angle_beta   90.00
_cell.angle_gamma   90.00
#
_symmetry.space_group_name_H-M   'P 1'
#
loop_
_entity.id
_entity.type
_entity.pdbx_description
1 polymer ?
#
loop_
_entity_poly.entity_id
_entity_poly.type
_entity_poly.pdbx_seq_one_letter_code
_entity_poly.pdbx_strand_id
1 'polypeptide(L)'
;MNNYLDLKLPVQSSTFEVVGHKWYIHMYPLGDQYSTNSLSLFLHLHSPKELPDPESGMMIELTLSILDQKNGEHFSVTGRFVFAVAEKAGWGWSNFIPLTTLKAPSRAYLVGSDCILKADITIIGSSNDG
;
A
#
# COMPACT_ATOMS: atom_id res chain seq x y z
N MET A 1 1.58 11.14 -5.90
CA MET A 1 2.88 11.39 -5.24
C MET A 1 3.70 12.22 -6.20
N ASN A 2 4.24 13.34 -5.74
CA ASN A 2 5.06 14.19 -6.60
C ASN A 2 6.55 13.94 -6.31
N ASN A 3 7.39 14.08 -7.33
CA ASN A 3 8.85 13.98 -7.21
C ASN A 3 9.40 12.61 -6.74
N TYR A 4 8.83 11.50 -7.21
CA TYR A 4 9.25 10.13 -6.88
C TYR A 4 10.76 9.91 -7.02
N LEU A 5 11.38 10.44 -8.08
CA LEU A 5 12.80 10.22 -8.37
C LEU A 5 13.75 10.82 -7.32
N ASP A 6 13.27 11.80 -6.54
CA ASP A 6 14.05 12.45 -5.47
C ASP A 6 13.92 11.73 -4.12
N LEU A 7 13.00 10.78 -4.01
CA LEU A 7 12.71 10.06 -2.78
C LEU A 7 13.78 9.00 -2.51
N LYS A 8 14.53 9.21 -1.43
CA LYS A 8 15.51 8.24 -0.91
C LYS A 8 15.09 7.60 0.39
N LEU A 9 14.19 8.25 1.11
CA LEU A 9 13.70 7.82 2.41
C LEU A 9 12.26 7.32 2.31
N PRO A 10 11.82 6.48 3.25
CA PRO A 10 10.43 6.08 3.34
C PRO A 10 9.52 7.30 3.49
N VAL A 11 8.34 7.23 2.88
CA VAL A 11 7.36 8.32 2.90
C VAL A 11 5.97 7.77 3.20
N GLN A 12 5.20 8.59 3.90
CA GLN A 12 3.83 8.28 4.28
C GLN A 12 2.85 9.06 3.40
N SER A 13 1.78 8.41 2.94
CA SER A 13 0.66 9.12 2.33
C SER A 13 -0.11 9.94 3.38
N SER A 14 -0.97 10.83 2.91
CA SER A 14 -2.07 11.35 3.73
C SER A 14 -2.97 10.20 4.19
N THR A 15 -3.66 10.39 5.31
CA THR A 15 -4.63 9.42 5.81
C THR A 15 -5.92 9.45 4.99
N PHE A 16 -6.57 8.31 4.87
CA PHE A 16 -7.85 8.17 4.18
C PHE A 16 -8.74 7.17 4.92
N GLU A 17 -10.05 7.34 4.83
CA GLU A 17 -11.01 6.53 5.58
C GLU A 17 -11.69 5.50 4.68
N VAL A 18 -11.72 4.25 5.12
CA VAL A 18 -12.42 3.15 4.46
C VAL A 18 -13.12 2.31 5.52
N VAL A 19 -14.44 2.19 5.38
CA VAL A 19 -15.34 1.44 6.29
C VAL A 19 -15.12 1.83 7.77
N GLY A 20 -15.07 3.13 8.07
CA GLY A 20 -14.94 3.64 9.45
C GLY A 20 -13.54 3.55 10.05
N HIS A 21 -12.55 3.10 9.28
CA HIS A 21 -11.15 3.01 9.72
C HIS A 21 -10.26 3.95 8.92
N LYS A 22 -9.33 4.61 9.60
CA LYS A 22 -8.34 5.49 8.97
C LYS A 22 -7.08 4.72 8.63
N TRP A 23 -6.68 4.80 7.37
CA TRP A 23 -5.55 4.10 6.80
C TRP A 23 -4.53 5.07 6.22
N TYR A 24 -3.31 4.60 6.01
CA TYR A 24 -2.31 5.28 5.20
C TYR A 24 -1.42 4.26 4.49
N ILE A 25 -0.80 4.68 3.39
CA ILE A 25 0.21 3.89 2.68
C ILE A 25 1.59 4.35 3.15
N HIS A 26 2.42 3.40 3.54
CA HIS A 26 3.84 3.60 3.78
C HIS A 26 4.62 3.06 2.59
N MET A 27 5.42 3.93 1.98
CA MET A 27 6.15 3.65 0.76
C MET A 27 7.65 3.68 1.00
N TYR A 28 8.35 2.66 0.53
CA TYR A 28 9.81 2.60 0.50
C TYR A 28 10.26 2.70 -0.96
N PRO A 29 10.67 3.91 -1.42
CA PRO A 29 10.89 4.20 -2.85
C PRO A 29 12.03 3.40 -3.48
N LEU A 30 12.96 2.90 -2.66
CA LEU A 30 14.11 2.10 -3.08
C LEU A 30 14.11 0.70 -2.45
N GLY A 31 13.00 0.33 -1.83
CA GLY A 31 12.84 -0.94 -1.13
C GLY A 31 13.06 -0.86 0.38
N ASP A 32 12.68 -1.93 1.07
CA ASP A 32 12.76 -2.10 2.52
C ASP A 32 13.92 -3.04 2.93
N GLN A 33 13.91 -3.55 4.15
CA GLN A 33 14.94 -4.48 4.64
C GLN A 33 14.91 -5.87 3.96
N TYR A 34 13.86 -6.18 3.21
CA TYR A 34 13.66 -7.46 2.52
C TYR A 34 13.79 -7.34 0.99
N SER A 35 13.80 -6.12 0.45
CA SER A 35 13.99 -5.83 -0.97
C SER A 35 14.79 -4.56 -1.18
N THR A 36 15.81 -4.60 -2.02
CA THR A 36 16.69 -3.43 -2.28
C THR A 36 16.57 -2.86 -3.70
N ASN A 37 15.74 -3.48 -4.55
CA ASN A 37 15.64 -3.13 -5.98
C ASN A 37 14.19 -3.04 -6.49
N SER A 38 13.23 -3.02 -5.56
CA SER A 38 11.81 -2.86 -5.84
C SER A 38 11.27 -1.71 -5.01
N LEU A 39 10.26 -1.03 -5.53
CA LEU A 39 9.38 -0.21 -4.69
C LEU A 39 8.65 -1.15 -3.73
N SER A 40 8.65 -0.82 -2.44
CA SER A 40 7.83 -1.52 -1.45
C SER A 40 6.67 -0.64 -1.01
N LEU A 41 5.48 -1.24 -0.89
CA LEU A 41 4.26 -0.56 -0.45
C LEU A 41 3.56 -1.37 0.62
N PHE A 42 3.17 -0.69 1.70
CA PHE A 42 2.45 -1.27 2.82
C PHE A 42 1.27 -0.40 3.21
N LEU A 43 0.13 -1.03 3.48
CA LEU A 43 -1.02 -0.41 4.09
C LEU A 43 -0.89 -0.51 5.61
N HIS A 44 -1.12 0.61 6.30
CA HIS A 44 -1.13 0.69 7.75
C HIS A 44 -2.43 1.29 8.25
N LEU A 45 -2.87 0.81 9.40
CA LEU A 45 -3.94 1.42 10.16
C LEU A 45 -3.37 2.60 10.96
N HIS A 46 -4.01 3.77 10.85
CA HIS A 46 -3.54 4.99 11.52
C HIS A 46 -3.70 4.93 13.04
N SER A 47 -4.84 4.41 13.50
CA SER A 47 -5.18 4.29 14.92
C SER A 47 -5.53 2.84 15.28
N PRO A 48 -4.54 1.94 15.47
CA PRO A 48 -4.81 0.54 15.84
C PRO A 48 -5.55 0.39 17.17
N LYS A 49 -5.42 1.38 18.06
CA LYS A 49 -6.08 1.43 19.37
C LYS A 49 -7.58 1.72 19.32
N GLU A 50 -8.10 2.13 18.16
CA GLU A 50 -9.54 2.39 17.95
C GLU A 50 -10.29 1.14 17.50
N LEU A 51 -9.61 0.01 17.27
CA LEU A 51 -10.28 -1.26 17.02
C LEU A 51 -10.96 -1.74 18.32
N PRO A 52 -12.28 -2.07 18.28
CA PRO A 52 -13.05 -2.40 19.48
C PRO A 52 -12.50 -3.60 20.23
N ASP A 53 -11.93 -4.56 19.51
CA ASP A 53 -11.30 -5.74 20.09
C ASP A 53 -9.95 -6.03 19.40
N PRO A 54 -8.82 -5.98 20.14
CA PRO A 54 -7.50 -6.33 19.63
C PRO A 54 -7.31 -7.81 19.29
N GLU A 55 -8.19 -8.70 19.79
CA GLU A 55 -8.23 -10.13 19.43
C GLU A 55 -9.06 -10.38 18.16
N SER A 56 -10.05 -9.52 17.87
CA SER A 56 -10.84 -9.56 16.64
C SER A 56 -9.99 -9.20 15.41
N GLY A 57 -9.59 -10.23 14.67
CA GLY A 57 -8.93 -10.05 13.38
C GLY A 57 -9.90 -9.48 12.34
N MET A 58 -9.49 -8.44 11.62
CA MET A 58 -10.20 -7.97 10.44
C MET A 58 -9.59 -8.59 9.19
N MET A 59 -10.36 -9.41 8.47
CA MET A 59 -9.92 -9.95 7.19
C MET A 59 -10.19 -8.93 6.09
N ILE A 60 -9.13 -8.44 5.47
CA ILE A 60 -9.22 -7.53 4.33
C ILE A 60 -8.70 -8.18 3.05
N GLU A 61 -9.29 -7.78 1.93
CA GLU A 61 -8.70 -7.90 0.61
C GLU A 61 -8.17 -6.52 0.22
N LEU A 62 -6.87 -6.44 -0.04
CA LEU A 62 -6.17 -5.23 -0.43
C LEU A 62 -5.69 -5.39 -1.86
N THR A 63 -6.04 -4.43 -2.71
CA THR A 63 -5.40 -4.22 -4.01
C THR A 63 -4.62 -2.92 -3.98
N LEU A 64 -3.31 -2.99 -4.19
CA LEU A 64 -2.48 -1.81 -4.45
C LEU A 64 -2.16 -1.74 -5.94
N SER A 65 -2.25 -0.54 -6.49
CA SER A 65 -1.99 -0.30 -7.92
C SER A 65 -1.13 0.93 -8.15
N ILE A 66 -0.32 0.86 -9.20
CA ILE A 66 0.30 2.02 -9.85
C ILE A 66 -0.41 2.23 -11.18
N LEU A 67 -0.96 3.44 -11.35
CA LEU A 67 -1.71 3.75 -12.56
C LEU A 67 -0.75 4.15 -13.69
N ASP A 68 -0.86 3.47 -14.82
CA ASP A 68 -0.42 4.02 -16.11
C ASP A 68 -1.24 5.27 -16.41
N GLN A 69 -0.54 6.39 -16.54
CA GLN A 69 -1.13 7.73 -16.69
C GLN A 69 -1.43 8.11 -18.16
N LYS A 70 -1.19 7.21 -19.12
CA LYS A 70 -1.35 7.45 -20.56
C LYS A 70 -2.21 6.41 -21.27
N ASN A 71 -1.96 5.11 -21.03
CA ASN A 71 -2.55 4.03 -21.84
C ASN A 71 -3.59 3.20 -21.09
N GLY A 72 -3.72 3.38 -19.77
CA GLY A 72 -4.66 2.64 -18.94
C GLY A 72 -4.19 1.23 -18.54
N GLU A 73 -2.97 0.83 -18.89
CA GLU A 73 -2.39 -0.46 -18.48
C GLU A 73 -1.83 -0.39 -17.05
N HIS A 74 -2.70 -0.45 -16.05
CA HIS A 74 -2.29 -0.34 -14.65
C HIS A 74 -1.57 -1.58 -14.13
N PHE A 75 -0.57 -1.39 -13.27
CA PHE A 75 0.03 -2.47 -12.50
C PHE A 75 -0.72 -2.62 -11.18
N SER A 76 -1.18 -3.83 -10.84
CA SER A 76 -1.92 -4.10 -9.60
C SER A 76 -1.48 -5.41 -8.96
N VAL A 77 -1.44 -5.44 -7.63
CA VAL A 77 -1.24 -6.65 -6.85
C VAL A 77 -2.35 -6.73 -5.80
N THR A 78 -2.99 -7.90 -5.69
CA THR A 78 -4.06 -8.16 -4.73
C THR A 78 -3.62 -9.21 -3.73
N GLY A 79 -3.95 -9.02 -2.46
CA GLY A 79 -3.66 -9.95 -1.38
C GLY A 79 -4.72 -9.89 -0.30
N ARG A 80 -4.86 -10.99 0.44
CA ARG A 80 -5.73 -11.07 1.62
C ARG A 80 -4.89 -11.10 2.87
N PHE A 81 -5.26 -10.27 3.83
CA PHE A 81 -4.51 -10.06 5.07
C PHE A 81 -5.46 -10.07 6.25
N VAL A 82 -5.00 -10.63 7.36
CA VAL A 82 -5.69 -10.51 8.65
C VAL A 82 -5.00 -9.39 9.41
N PHE A 83 -5.72 -8.29 9.62
CA PHE A 83 -5.29 -7.22 10.51
C PHE A 83 -5.66 -7.60 11.94
N ALA A 84 -4.66 -7.88 12.78
CA ALA A 84 -4.80 -8.03 14.22
C ALA A 84 -3.97 -6.97 14.93
N VAL A 85 -4.53 -6.32 15.97
CA VAL A 85 -3.90 -5.17 16.66
C VAL A 85 -2.55 -5.54 17.30
N ALA A 86 -2.37 -6.81 17.67
CA ALA A 86 -1.13 -7.33 18.24
C ALA A 86 0.05 -7.27 17.25
N GLU A 87 -0.21 -7.32 15.94
CA GLU A 87 0.81 -7.29 14.91
C GLU A 87 1.00 -5.86 14.39
N LYS A 88 2.06 -5.20 14.86
CA LYS A 88 2.47 -3.83 14.43
C LYS A 88 2.88 -3.73 12.95
N ALA A 89 2.70 -4.78 12.16
CA ALA A 89 3.17 -4.85 10.80
C ALA A 89 2.11 -4.29 9.85
N GLY A 90 2.47 -3.27 9.08
CA GLY A 90 1.67 -2.93 7.90
C GLY A 90 1.66 -4.10 6.93
N TRP A 91 0.58 -4.24 6.17
CA TRP A 91 0.41 -5.33 5.22
C TRP A 91 0.60 -4.86 3.79
N GLY A 92 1.36 -5.60 3.01
CA GLY A 92 1.69 -5.23 1.65
C GLY A 92 2.84 -6.06 1.10
N TRP A 93 3.66 -5.45 0.26
CA TRP A 93 4.67 -6.16 -0.51
C TRP A 93 6.00 -5.42 -0.49
N SER A 94 7.04 -6.08 0.06
CA SER A 94 8.43 -5.65 -0.08
C SER A 94 8.87 -5.58 -1.54
N ASN A 95 8.42 -6.53 -2.37
CA ASN A 95 8.70 -6.58 -3.81
C ASN A 95 7.48 -6.18 -4.64
N PHE A 96 6.86 -5.02 -4.38
CA PHE A 96 5.64 -4.62 -5.08
C PHE A 96 5.87 -4.46 -6.59
N ILE A 97 6.82 -3.61 -7.00
CA ILE A 97 7.22 -3.48 -8.41
C ILE A 97 8.74 -3.27 -8.53
N PRO A 98 9.44 -3.96 -9.44
CA PRO A 98 10.85 -3.69 -9.69
C PRO A 98 11.09 -2.24 -10.13
N LEU A 99 12.12 -1.59 -9.60
CA LEU A 99 12.41 -0.19 -9.94
C LEU A 99 12.69 0.00 -11.44
N THR A 100 13.28 -1.01 -12.08
CA THR A 100 13.51 -1.03 -13.53
C THR A 100 12.20 -1.00 -14.33
N THR A 101 11.17 -1.69 -13.84
CA THR A 101 9.84 -1.71 -14.47
C THR A 101 9.09 -0.41 -14.20
N LEU A 102 9.15 0.08 -12.96
CA LEU A 102 8.52 1.34 -12.58
C LEU A 102 9.04 2.53 -13.38
N LYS A 103 10.36 2.58 -13.60
CA LYS A 103 11.05 3.66 -14.31
C LYS A 103 11.07 3.48 -15.83
N ALA A 104 10.51 2.39 -16.36
CA ALA A 104 10.49 2.15 -17.80
C ALA A 104 9.59 3.18 -18.50
N PRO A 105 10.12 4.01 -19.44
CA PRO A 105 9.32 5.03 -20.11
C PRO A 105 8.13 4.46 -20.89
N SER A 106 8.19 3.20 -21.31
CA SER A 106 7.12 2.49 -22.02
C SER A 106 5.91 2.18 -21.16
N ARG A 107 6.03 2.19 -19.82
CA ARG A 107 4.94 1.84 -18.90
C ARG A 107 4.11 3.05 -18.45
N ALA A 108 4.62 4.26 -18.64
CA ALA A 108 3.95 5.51 -18.25
C ALA A 108 3.45 5.56 -16.78
N TYR A 109 4.06 4.76 -15.90
CA TYR A 109 3.83 4.79 -14.46
C TYR A 109 4.41 6.04 -13.79
N LEU A 110 5.55 6.50 -14.30
CA LEU A 110 6.16 7.79 -13.94
C LEU A 110 6.01 8.75 -15.12
N VAL A 111 5.27 9.84 -14.90
CA VAL A 111 5.19 10.96 -15.85
C VAL A 111 5.95 12.12 -15.23
N GLY A 112 7.09 12.46 -15.85
CA GLY A 112 8.10 13.31 -15.21
C GLY A 112 8.70 12.59 -14.01
N SER A 113 8.28 12.99 -12.81
CA SER A 113 8.66 12.37 -11.54
C SER A 113 7.43 11.92 -10.73
N ASP A 114 6.22 12.07 -11.28
CA ASP A 114 4.99 11.85 -10.51
C ASP A 114 4.45 10.45 -10.74
N CYS A 115 3.96 9.84 -9.65
CA CYS A 115 3.34 8.51 -9.64
C CYS A 115 1.97 8.59 -8.96
N ILE A 116 0.99 7.87 -9.51
CA ILE A 116 -0.34 7.76 -8.91
C ILE A 116 -0.49 6.35 -8.32
N LEU A 117 -0.58 6.31 -6.99
CA LEU A 117 -0.90 5.11 -6.23
C LEU A 117 -2.39 5.05 -5.97
N LYS A 118 -2.98 3.87 -6.12
CA LYS A 118 -4.35 3.56 -5.74
C LYS A 118 -4.34 2.41 -4.74
N ALA A 119 -5.20 2.50 -3.74
CA ALA A 119 -5.50 1.41 -2.82
C ALA A 119 -7.00 1.16 -2.83
N ASP A 120 -7.38 -0.06 -3.20
CA ASP A 120 -8.74 -0.57 -3.01
C ASP A 120 -8.72 -1.53 -1.81
N ILE A 121 -9.60 -1.29 -0.84
CA ILE A 121 -9.67 -2.06 0.40
C ILE A 121 -11.10 -2.56 0.56
N THR A 122 -11.24 -3.87 0.74
CA THR A 122 -12.52 -4.51 1.04
C THR A 122 -12.40 -5.29 2.34
N ILE A 123 -13.30 -5.02 3.29
CA ILE A 123 -13.43 -5.87 4.48
C ILE A 123 -14.29 -7.07 4.09
N ILE A 124 -13.68 -8.25 4.09
CA ILE A 124 -14.35 -9.51 3.70
C ILE A 124 -14.79 -10.35 4.89
N GLY A 125 -14.34 -9.99 6.10
CA GLY A 125 -14.80 -10.59 7.34
C GLY A 125 -14.30 -9.82 8.56
N SER A 126 -15.11 -9.82 9.61
CA SER A 126 -14.74 -9.43 10.96
C SER A 126 -15.25 -10.51 11.90
N SER A 127 -14.47 -10.88 12.92
CA SER A 127 -15.02 -11.68 14.00
C SER A 127 -15.89 -10.76 14.85
N ASN A 128 -17.19 -10.78 14.59
CA ASN A 128 -18.15 -10.31 15.57
C ASN A 128 -18.33 -11.46 16.55
N ASP A 129 -17.75 -11.35 17.73
CA ASP A 129 -18.12 -12.22 18.84
C ASP A 129 -19.62 -12.05 19.10
N GLY A 130 -20.35 -13.16 19.04
CA GLY A 130 -21.78 -13.24 19.35
C GLY A 130 -22.07 -13.20 20.85
#